data_AF-A0A7W4DSN9-F1
#
_entry.id   AF-A0A7W4DSN9-F1
#
_cell.length_a   1.000
_cell.length_b   1.000
_cell.length_c   1.000
_cell.angle_alpha   90.00
_cell.angle_beta   90.00
_cell.angle_gamma   90.00
#
_symmetry.space_group_name_H-M   'P 1'
#
loop_
_entity.id
_entity.type
_entity.pdbx_description
1 polymer ?
#
loop_
_entity_poly.entity_id
_entity_poly.type
_entity_poly.pdbx_seq_one_letter_code
_entity_poly.pdbx_strand_id
1 'polypeptide(L)'
;MQKITKAIIPVAGWGTRRLPITKVIEKSMLPVGNRPLVDYSVQELIEAGVTDIYMVVSNTEPCQVREFYSDNIVLNDYLISRGKADRVALTKTLPEHVKIHYIAQDANSKYGTAVPVAMAAEEYNLNEPVIVYMGDDFIWNPEGESAATSLINSLQSETDSAILGVEIPKEKVDKYGVLEVQDGKLTNVVEKPSVEEAPSNLINVSKYILSADLLQKIVAYVNEHDFGPTDQEYMITDPIYDYIKQGQTMRVASTSGQYLDGGSVEGWVHANNVVCGVKEA
;
A
#
# COMPACT_ATOMS: atom_id res chain seq x y z
N MET A 1 -6.81 6.64 22.27
CA MET A 1 -6.04 6.10 21.15
C MET A 1 -4.99 7.11 20.77
N GLN A 2 -3.73 6.70 20.84
CA GLN A 2 -2.59 7.40 20.28
C GLN A 2 -2.84 7.66 18.79
N LYS A 3 -2.45 8.85 18.32
CA LYS A 3 -2.51 9.19 16.90
C LYS A 3 -1.52 8.32 16.14
N ILE A 4 -1.96 7.67 15.06
CA ILE A 4 -1.09 6.89 14.19
C ILE A 4 -0.38 7.86 13.24
N THR A 5 0.94 7.98 13.36
CA THR A 5 1.74 8.95 12.60
C THR A 5 2.72 8.30 11.64
N LYS A 6 2.76 6.96 11.59
CA LYS A 6 3.73 6.17 10.83
C LYS A 6 3.05 5.30 9.79
N ALA A 7 3.65 5.21 8.61
CA ALA A 7 3.21 4.30 7.56
C ALA A 7 4.39 3.59 6.88
N ILE A 8 4.19 2.35 6.44
CA ILE A 8 5.13 1.59 5.60
C ILE A 8 4.51 1.43 4.21
N ILE A 9 5.28 1.73 3.16
CA ILE A 9 4.86 1.58 1.77
C ILE A 9 5.89 0.77 0.99
N PRO A 10 5.65 -0.54 0.77
CA PRO A 10 6.50 -1.34 -0.09
C PRO A 10 6.34 -0.97 -1.57
N VAL A 11 7.46 -0.64 -2.22
CA VAL A 11 7.55 -0.27 -3.65
C VAL A 11 8.73 -0.95 -4.38
N ALA A 12 9.35 -1.97 -3.77
CA ALA A 12 10.54 -2.64 -4.31
C ALA A 12 10.25 -3.68 -5.42
N GLY A 13 8.98 -3.98 -5.71
CA GLY A 13 8.61 -5.04 -6.65
C GLY A 13 8.88 -4.71 -8.12
N TRP A 14 9.42 -5.68 -8.86
CA TRP A 14 9.79 -5.56 -10.29
C TRP A 14 8.63 -5.28 -11.24
N GLY A 15 7.38 -5.56 -10.84
CA GLY A 15 6.20 -5.32 -11.67
C GLY A 15 6.21 -6.08 -13.00
N THR A 16 6.60 -7.35 -12.99
CA THR A 16 6.75 -8.20 -14.20
C THR A 16 5.47 -8.30 -15.04
N ARG A 17 4.29 -8.22 -14.41
CA ARG A 17 2.97 -8.15 -15.09
C ARG A 17 2.80 -6.96 -16.02
N ARG A 18 3.67 -5.95 -15.91
CA ARG A 18 3.64 -4.69 -16.66
C ARG A 18 4.80 -4.56 -17.64
N LEU A 19 5.55 -5.64 -17.92
CA LEU A 19 6.57 -5.58 -18.95
C LEU A 19 5.94 -5.25 -20.34
N PRO A 20 6.64 -4.49 -21.21
CA PRO A 20 8.02 -4.04 -21.06
C PRO A 20 8.18 -2.70 -20.34
N ILE A 21 7.10 -1.98 -19.98
CA ILE A 21 7.21 -0.62 -19.43
C ILE A 21 7.97 -0.62 -18.09
N THR A 22 7.76 -1.66 -17.27
CA THR A 22 8.45 -1.83 -15.98
C THR A 22 9.90 -2.28 -16.06
N LYS A 23 10.43 -2.50 -17.28
CA LYS A 23 11.88 -2.63 -17.47
C LYS A 23 12.63 -1.36 -17.06
N VAL A 24 11.98 -0.21 -17.23
CA VAL A 24 12.58 1.10 -16.94
C VAL A 24 11.78 1.85 -15.90
N ILE A 25 10.45 1.85 -15.95
CA ILE A 25 9.60 2.66 -15.05
C ILE A 25 9.18 1.81 -13.84
N GLU A 26 9.42 2.26 -12.62
CA GLU A 26 8.97 1.52 -11.43
C GLU A 26 7.43 1.37 -11.43
N LYS A 27 6.90 0.20 -11.03
CA LYS A 27 5.45 -0.08 -11.11
C LYS A 27 4.61 0.97 -10.36
N SER A 28 5.05 1.34 -9.16
CA SER A 28 4.45 2.38 -8.32
C SER A 28 4.45 3.78 -8.97
N MET A 29 5.32 3.99 -9.96
CA MET A 29 5.50 5.25 -10.68
C MET A 29 4.70 5.32 -11.99
N LEU A 30 3.95 4.27 -12.34
CA LEU A 30 3.05 4.33 -13.49
C LEU A 30 2.04 5.47 -13.30
N PRO A 31 1.84 6.34 -14.30
CA PRO A 31 1.03 7.54 -14.13
C PRO A 31 -0.46 7.22 -14.18
N VAL A 32 -1.21 7.80 -13.25
CA VAL A 32 -2.68 7.89 -13.31
C VAL A 32 -3.03 9.37 -13.28
N GLY A 33 -3.56 9.88 -14.39
CA GLY A 33 -3.65 11.33 -14.60
C GLY A 33 -2.27 12.00 -14.51
N ASN A 34 -2.12 12.96 -13.61
CA ASN A 34 -0.88 13.73 -13.44
C ASN A 34 -0.01 13.26 -12.25
N ARG A 35 -0.35 12.14 -11.62
CA ARG A 35 0.37 11.64 -10.43
C ARG A 35 0.71 10.15 -10.59
N PRO A 36 1.84 9.67 -10.03
CA PRO A 36 2.13 8.25 -9.98
C PRO A 36 1.17 7.52 -9.04
N LEU A 37 0.94 6.22 -9.27
CA LEU A 37 0.03 5.38 -8.46
C LEU A 37 0.27 5.52 -6.95
N VAL A 38 1.52 5.39 -6.51
CA VAL A 38 1.87 5.42 -5.08
C VAL A 38 1.57 6.75 -4.41
N ASP A 39 1.58 7.84 -5.18
CA ASP A 39 1.42 9.18 -4.62
C ASP A 39 -0.02 9.45 -4.19
N TYR A 40 -1.03 8.80 -4.78
CA TYR A 40 -2.40 8.83 -4.25
C TYR A 40 -2.46 8.29 -2.82
N SER A 41 -1.82 7.14 -2.58
CA SER A 41 -1.68 6.54 -1.25
C SER A 41 -0.90 7.46 -0.28
N VAL A 42 0.17 8.10 -0.74
CA VAL A 42 0.95 9.05 0.09
C VAL A 42 0.12 10.26 0.50
N GLN A 43 -0.59 10.89 -0.43
CA GLN A 43 -1.44 12.04 -0.09
C GLN A 43 -2.55 11.65 0.88
N GLU A 44 -3.17 10.49 0.67
CA GLU A 44 -4.20 9.95 1.57
C GLU A 44 -3.68 9.77 3.02
N LEU A 45 -2.47 9.23 3.17
CA LEU A 45 -1.83 9.02 4.47
C LEU A 45 -1.49 10.35 5.16
N ILE A 46 -1.01 11.33 4.40
CA ILE A 46 -0.71 12.68 4.91
C ILE A 46 -2.00 13.34 5.44
N GLU A 47 -3.10 13.24 4.70
CA GLU A 47 -4.41 13.74 5.13
C GLU A 47 -4.91 13.06 6.39
N ALA A 48 -4.65 11.75 6.55
CA ALA A 48 -4.94 11.00 7.78
C ALA A 48 -4.00 11.36 8.96
N GLY A 49 -2.99 12.19 8.73
CA GLY A 49 -2.08 12.71 9.75
C GLY A 49 -0.79 11.92 9.95
N VAL A 50 -0.40 11.09 8.98
CA VAL A 50 0.91 10.44 8.93
C VAL A 50 2.00 11.48 8.65
N THR A 51 3.08 11.42 9.40
CA THR A 51 4.24 12.32 9.28
C THR A 51 5.52 11.59 8.88
N ASP A 52 5.60 10.29 9.14
CA ASP A 52 6.78 9.46 8.84
C ASP A 52 6.37 8.28 7.96
N ILE A 53 6.88 8.26 6.74
CA ILE A 53 6.58 7.22 5.75
C ILE A 53 7.87 6.43 5.48
N TYR A 54 7.85 5.14 5.73
CA TYR A 54 8.95 4.20 5.48
C TYR A 54 8.71 3.52 4.13
N MET A 55 9.40 3.96 3.09
CA MET A 55 9.32 3.39 1.75
C MET A 55 10.40 2.33 1.55
N VAL A 56 9.97 1.10 1.32
CA VAL A 56 10.90 0.02 0.93
C VAL A 56 11.02 0.00 -0.58
N VAL A 57 12.16 0.45 -1.08
CA VAL A 57 12.47 0.62 -2.50
C VAL A 57 13.38 -0.50 -3.00
N SER A 58 13.43 -0.69 -4.31
CA SER A 58 14.42 -1.58 -4.93
C SER A 58 15.83 -1.00 -4.70
N ASN A 59 16.84 -1.87 -4.58
CA ASN A 59 18.25 -1.46 -4.55
C ASN A 59 18.80 -1.05 -5.94
N THR A 60 17.93 -0.91 -6.96
CA THR A 60 18.31 -0.49 -8.31
C THR A 60 18.28 1.04 -8.44
N GLU A 61 19.21 1.58 -9.23
CA GLU A 61 19.31 3.02 -9.50
C GLU A 61 19.12 3.31 -11.00
N PRO A 62 18.50 4.44 -11.38
CA PRO A 62 17.94 5.47 -10.50
C PRO A 62 16.63 5.03 -9.85
N CYS A 63 16.47 5.30 -8.55
CA CYS A 63 15.22 5.06 -7.82
C CYS A 63 14.18 6.17 -8.09
N GLN A 64 13.17 5.88 -8.89
CA GLN A 64 12.22 6.90 -9.38
C GLN A 64 11.30 7.44 -8.29
N VAL A 65 10.84 6.58 -7.39
CA VAL A 65 10.06 7.01 -6.22
C VAL A 65 10.86 8.03 -5.40
N ARG A 66 12.16 7.79 -5.18
CA ARG A 66 13.02 8.72 -4.42
C ARG A 66 13.18 10.05 -5.12
N GLU A 67 13.44 10.03 -6.43
CA GLU A 67 13.58 11.25 -7.25
C GLU A 67 12.27 12.05 -7.37
N PHE A 68 11.10 11.40 -7.33
CA PHE A 68 9.82 12.10 -7.39
C PHE A 68 9.54 12.94 -6.13
N TYR A 69 10.02 12.50 -4.98
CA TYR A 69 9.88 13.21 -3.71
C TYR A 69 11.09 14.09 -3.37
N SER A 70 12.09 14.17 -4.24
CA SER A 70 13.28 15.02 -4.06
C SER A 70 13.09 16.41 -4.69
N ASP A 71 13.87 17.39 -4.19
CA ASP A 71 13.90 18.72 -4.79
C ASP A 71 14.63 18.71 -6.14
N ASN A 72 13.95 19.16 -7.19
CA ASN A 72 14.55 19.33 -8.52
C ASN A 72 14.95 20.80 -8.76
N ILE A 73 16.11 21.20 -8.22
CA ILE A 73 16.62 22.58 -8.33
C ILE A 73 16.78 23.00 -9.79
N VAL A 74 17.25 22.10 -10.66
CA VAL A 74 17.45 22.39 -12.08
C VAL A 74 16.13 22.73 -12.77
N LEU A 75 15.05 21.98 -12.48
CA LEU A 75 13.72 22.27 -13.00
C LEU A 75 13.18 23.59 -12.42
N ASN A 76 13.39 23.84 -11.14
CA ASN A 76 12.93 25.07 -10.48
C ASN A 76 13.58 26.31 -11.12
N ASP A 77 14.89 26.31 -11.30
CA ASP A 77 15.64 27.38 -11.96
C ASP A 77 15.20 27.56 -13.43
N TYR A 78 14.96 26.45 -14.13
CA TYR A 78 14.40 26.47 -15.47
C TYR A 78 13.02 27.15 -15.52
N LEU A 79 12.12 26.80 -14.60
CA LEU A 79 10.77 27.40 -14.54
C LEU A 79 10.85 28.91 -14.25
N ILE A 80 11.68 29.32 -13.30
CA ILE A 80 11.87 30.72 -12.92
C ILE A 80 12.45 31.52 -14.10
N SER A 81 13.53 31.03 -14.73
CA SER A 81 14.17 31.71 -15.86
C SER A 81 13.28 31.85 -17.10
N ARG A 82 12.25 31.01 -17.21
CA ARG A 82 11.22 31.06 -18.27
C ARG A 82 9.96 31.82 -17.89
N GLY A 83 9.95 32.50 -16.73
CA GLY A 83 8.82 33.30 -16.27
C GLY A 83 7.62 32.48 -15.78
N LYS A 84 7.83 31.21 -15.38
CA LYS A 84 6.80 30.27 -14.89
C LYS A 84 6.97 29.97 -13.39
N ALA A 85 7.28 31.00 -12.60
CA ALA A 85 7.54 30.85 -11.17
C ALA A 85 6.31 30.32 -10.40
N ASP A 86 5.10 30.58 -10.90
CA ASP A 86 3.83 30.05 -10.38
C ASP A 86 3.79 28.52 -10.37
N ARG A 87 4.52 27.86 -11.28
CA ARG A 87 4.56 26.40 -11.39
C ARG A 87 5.52 25.71 -10.42
N VAL A 88 6.42 26.45 -9.78
CA VAL A 88 7.37 25.88 -8.80
C VAL A 88 6.62 25.27 -7.61
N ALA A 89 5.45 25.79 -7.25
CA ALA A 89 4.62 25.17 -6.21
C ALA A 89 4.17 23.74 -6.57
N LEU A 90 3.99 23.44 -7.87
CA LEU A 90 3.57 22.12 -8.34
C LEU A 90 4.70 21.07 -8.29
N THR A 91 5.96 21.49 -8.13
CA THR A 91 7.09 20.57 -8.00
C THR A 91 7.26 20.08 -6.56
N LYS A 92 6.61 20.73 -5.59
CA LYS A 92 6.60 20.29 -4.19
C LYS A 92 5.60 19.16 -4.03
N THR A 93 6.10 17.95 -3.83
CA THR A 93 5.28 16.73 -3.72
C THR A 93 4.95 16.36 -2.26
N LEU A 94 5.64 16.97 -1.28
CA LEU A 94 5.44 16.74 0.15
C LEU A 94 5.30 18.06 0.94
N PRO A 95 4.48 18.08 2.01
CA PRO A 95 4.54 19.13 3.02
C PRO A 95 5.84 19.08 3.85
N GLU A 96 6.30 20.23 4.36
CA GLU A 96 7.56 20.33 5.11
C GLU A 96 7.64 19.49 6.40
N HIS A 97 6.49 19.16 6.99
CA HIS A 97 6.40 18.39 8.23
C HIS A 97 6.36 16.86 8.01
N VAL A 98 6.33 16.42 6.75
CA VAL A 98 6.27 14.99 6.37
C VAL A 98 7.66 14.54 5.90
N LYS A 99 8.07 13.36 6.32
CA LYS A 99 9.36 12.76 5.97
C LYS A 99 9.16 11.38 5.37
N ILE A 100 9.89 11.12 4.28
CA ILE A 100 10.04 9.77 3.73
C ILE A 100 11.42 9.23 4.10
N HIS A 101 11.42 8.04 4.69
CA HIS A 101 12.59 7.25 5.01
C HIS A 101 12.69 6.12 4.00
N TYR A 102 13.85 5.91 3.38
CA TYR A 102 14.04 4.92 2.32
C TYR A 102 14.86 3.74 2.80
N ILE A 103 14.34 2.54 2.55
CA ILE A 103 15.00 1.25 2.86
C ILE A 103 15.21 0.51 1.55
N ALA A 104 16.44 0.12 1.25
CA ALA A 104 16.74 -0.60 0.01
C ALA A 104 16.61 -2.12 0.21
N GLN A 105 15.69 -2.75 -0.52
CA GLN A 105 15.55 -4.21 -0.57
C GLN A 105 16.42 -4.79 -1.69
N ASP A 106 17.27 -5.75 -1.33
CA ASP A 106 18.06 -6.51 -2.30
C ASP A 106 17.15 -7.41 -3.14
N ALA A 107 17.30 -7.37 -4.45
CA ALA A 107 16.56 -8.23 -5.37
C ALA A 107 16.78 -9.75 -5.15
N ASN A 108 17.87 -10.13 -4.47
CA ASN A 108 18.18 -11.51 -4.11
C ASN A 108 17.73 -11.89 -2.69
N SER A 109 17.11 -10.95 -1.95
CA SER A 109 16.56 -11.22 -0.62
C SER A 109 15.27 -12.05 -0.69
N LYS A 110 14.72 -12.40 0.48
CA LYS A 110 13.40 -13.03 0.59
C LYS A 110 12.36 -12.22 -0.18
N TYR A 111 11.47 -12.91 -0.90
CA TYR A 111 10.45 -12.28 -1.73
C TYR A 111 9.05 -12.51 -1.15
N GLY A 112 8.19 -11.50 -1.20
CA GLY A 112 6.82 -11.55 -0.68
C GLY A 112 6.43 -10.26 0.02
N THR A 113 5.16 -10.16 0.39
CA THR A 113 4.55 -8.96 0.96
C THR A 113 4.92 -8.71 2.43
N ALA A 114 5.28 -9.76 3.19
CA ALA A 114 5.68 -9.63 4.59
C ALA A 114 7.11 -9.08 4.76
N VAL A 115 8.01 -9.40 3.83
CA VAL A 115 9.44 -9.05 3.90
C VAL A 115 9.70 -7.54 4.03
N PRO A 116 9.19 -6.68 3.12
CA PRO A 116 9.43 -5.24 3.23
C PRO A 116 8.84 -4.65 4.51
N VAL A 117 7.72 -5.18 5.00
CA VAL A 117 7.12 -4.74 6.26
C VAL A 117 8.04 -5.08 7.45
N ALA A 118 8.59 -6.29 7.49
CA ALA A 118 9.56 -6.70 8.50
C ALA A 118 10.83 -5.85 8.46
N MET A 119 11.40 -5.62 7.26
CA MET A 119 12.59 -4.79 7.09
C MET A 119 12.40 -3.38 7.66
N ALA A 120 11.27 -2.73 7.36
CA ALA A 120 10.98 -1.41 7.89
C ALA A 120 10.79 -1.39 9.40
N ALA A 121 10.14 -2.43 9.95
CA ALA A 121 9.95 -2.58 11.39
C ALA A 121 11.29 -2.72 12.13
N GLU A 122 12.20 -3.54 11.63
CA GLU A 122 13.51 -3.79 12.23
C GLU A 122 14.45 -2.59 12.10
N GLU A 123 14.58 -2.01 10.91
CA GLU A 123 15.53 -0.92 10.65
C GLU A 123 15.21 0.33 11.49
N TYR A 124 13.92 0.63 11.68
CA TYR A 124 13.46 1.80 12.42
C TYR A 124 12.94 1.48 13.83
N ASN A 125 13.09 0.24 14.30
CA ASN A 125 12.63 -0.22 15.62
C ASN A 125 11.16 0.17 15.89
N LEU A 126 10.28 -0.12 14.93
CA LEU A 126 8.87 0.25 15.00
C LEU A 126 8.14 -0.62 16.03
N ASN A 127 7.71 0.01 17.13
CA ASN A 127 7.08 -0.65 18.28
C ASN A 127 5.73 0.00 18.65
N GLU A 128 5.05 0.59 17.67
CA GLU A 128 3.73 1.23 17.80
C GLU A 128 2.86 0.90 16.58
N PRO A 129 1.54 1.13 16.63
CA PRO A 129 0.68 0.86 15.48
C PRO A 129 1.13 1.62 14.21
N VAL A 130 1.16 0.92 13.09
CA VAL A 130 1.64 1.45 11.81
C VAL A 130 0.63 1.16 10.70
N ILE A 131 0.42 2.13 9.81
CA ILE A 131 -0.36 1.90 8.59
C ILE A 131 0.52 1.20 7.57
N VAL A 132 0.03 0.17 6.88
CA VAL A 132 0.75 -0.47 5.77
C VAL A 132 -0.08 -0.41 4.51
N TYR A 133 0.45 0.27 3.49
CA TYR A 133 -0.18 0.45 2.18
C TYR A 133 0.72 -0.13 1.10
N MET A 134 0.25 -1.11 0.34
CA MET A 134 1.00 -1.58 -0.84
C MET A 134 1.01 -0.50 -1.93
N GLY A 135 2.14 -0.36 -2.64
CA GLY A 135 2.40 0.76 -3.54
C GLY A 135 1.87 0.65 -4.97
N ASP A 136 1.04 -0.35 -5.29
CA ASP A 136 0.52 -0.59 -6.65
C ASP A 136 -0.99 -0.41 -6.82
N ASP A 137 -1.69 -0.07 -5.75
CA ASP A 137 -3.11 0.24 -5.77
C ASP A 137 -3.47 1.39 -4.80
N PHE A 138 -4.65 1.98 -5.01
CA PHE A 138 -5.15 3.07 -4.17
C PHE A 138 -6.68 3.08 -4.12
N ILE A 139 -7.23 3.79 -3.14
CA ILE A 139 -8.67 4.03 -3.02
C ILE A 139 -8.97 5.44 -3.52
N TRP A 140 -9.86 5.54 -4.51
CA TRP A 140 -10.29 6.82 -5.06
C TRP A 140 -11.60 7.25 -4.43
N ASN A 141 -11.55 8.31 -3.61
CA ASN A 141 -12.73 8.90 -2.96
C ASN A 141 -12.58 10.42 -2.76
N PRO A 142 -12.49 11.22 -3.83
CA PRO A 142 -12.12 12.64 -3.73
C PRO A 142 -13.09 13.51 -2.91
N GLU A 143 -14.34 13.08 -2.76
CA GLU A 143 -15.40 13.82 -2.06
C GLU A 143 -15.85 13.14 -0.76
N GLY A 144 -15.15 12.10 -0.31
CA GLY A 144 -15.59 11.26 0.80
C GLY A 144 -14.49 10.95 1.81
N GLU A 145 -14.81 10.05 2.75
CA GLU A 145 -13.84 9.60 3.75
C GLU A 145 -12.70 8.80 3.10
N SER A 146 -11.46 9.11 3.46
CA SER A 146 -10.29 8.36 3.00
C SER A 146 -10.25 6.96 3.63
N ALA A 147 -9.68 5.99 2.93
CA ALA A 147 -9.58 4.63 3.45
C ALA A 147 -8.70 4.54 4.71
N ALA A 148 -7.69 5.40 4.83
CA ALA A 148 -6.86 5.52 6.03
C ALA A 148 -7.71 5.98 7.22
N THR A 149 -8.63 6.94 7.00
CA THR A 149 -9.57 7.38 8.03
C THR A 149 -10.55 6.27 8.40
N SER A 150 -11.10 5.54 7.42
CA SER A 150 -11.99 4.40 7.67
C SER A 150 -11.29 3.30 8.50
N LEU A 151 -10.02 3.01 8.21
CA LEU A 151 -9.20 2.09 8.99
C LEU A 151 -9.01 2.58 10.43
N ILE A 152 -8.61 3.85 10.62
CA ILE A 152 -8.41 4.45 11.94
C ILE A 152 -9.71 4.41 12.77
N ASN A 153 -10.84 4.76 12.15
CA ASN A 153 -12.15 4.80 12.80
C ASN A 153 -12.68 3.41 13.18
N SER A 154 -12.18 2.34 12.54
CA SER A 154 -12.58 0.96 12.85
C SER A 154 -11.96 0.42 14.14
N LEU A 155 -10.86 1.03 14.61
CA LEU A 155 -10.16 0.59 15.82
C LEU A 155 -10.97 0.91 17.07
N GLN A 156 -11.03 -0.04 18.01
CA GLN A 156 -11.64 0.18 19.33
C GLN A 156 -10.61 0.25 20.46
N SER A 157 -9.37 -0.15 20.20
CA SER A 157 -8.26 -0.14 21.14
C SER A 157 -6.93 0.05 20.41
N GLU A 158 -5.87 0.42 21.12
CA GLU A 158 -4.51 0.55 20.56
C GLU A 158 -3.87 -0.80 20.23
N THR A 159 -4.45 -1.89 20.75
CA THR A 159 -4.03 -3.27 20.45
C THR A 159 -4.78 -3.86 19.26
N ASP A 160 -5.82 -3.20 18.76
CA ASP A 160 -6.54 -3.66 17.57
C ASP A 160 -5.64 -3.48 16.33
N SER A 161 -5.68 -4.48 15.44
CA SER A 161 -5.23 -4.32 14.06
C SER A 161 -6.46 -4.11 13.17
N ALA A 162 -6.29 -3.55 11.97
CA ALA A 162 -7.38 -3.38 11.00
C ALA A 162 -6.93 -3.74 9.58
N ILE A 163 -7.87 -4.25 8.79
CA ILE A 163 -7.74 -4.52 7.36
C ILE A 163 -8.86 -3.82 6.61
N LEU A 164 -8.57 -3.26 5.44
CA LEU A 164 -9.58 -2.69 4.57
C LEU A 164 -10.16 -3.76 3.65
N GLY A 165 -11.47 -3.93 3.70
CA GLY A 165 -12.24 -4.76 2.79
C GLY A 165 -12.99 -3.91 1.76
N VAL A 166 -12.95 -4.32 0.49
CA VAL A 166 -13.75 -3.70 -0.58
C VAL A 166 -14.62 -4.75 -1.25
N GLU A 167 -15.93 -4.47 -1.38
CA GLU A 167 -16.84 -5.36 -2.09
C GLU A 167 -16.66 -5.22 -3.60
N ILE A 168 -16.60 -6.36 -4.29
CA ILE A 168 -16.51 -6.43 -5.75
C ILE A 168 -17.58 -7.36 -6.33
N PRO A 169 -17.83 -7.33 -7.66
CA PRO A 169 -18.65 -8.35 -8.30
C PRO A 169 -18.08 -9.75 -8.04
N LYS A 170 -18.96 -10.70 -7.69
CA LYS A 170 -18.56 -12.02 -7.18
C LYS A 170 -17.72 -12.81 -8.20
N GLU A 171 -17.97 -12.64 -9.47
CA GLU A 171 -17.22 -13.23 -10.60
C GLU A 171 -15.77 -12.72 -10.76
N LYS A 172 -15.31 -11.78 -9.93
CA LYS A 172 -13.92 -11.25 -9.96
C LYS A 172 -13.10 -11.62 -8.73
N VAL A 173 -13.66 -12.39 -7.78
CA VAL A 173 -13.02 -12.70 -6.48
C VAL A 173 -11.80 -13.61 -6.59
N ASP A 174 -11.72 -14.40 -7.67
CA ASP A 174 -10.65 -15.38 -7.95
C ASP A 174 -9.26 -14.77 -8.13
N LYS A 175 -9.16 -13.44 -8.19
CA LYS A 175 -7.91 -12.70 -8.34
C LYS A 175 -7.33 -12.19 -7.02
N TYR A 176 -8.09 -12.28 -5.93
CA TYR A 176 -7.78 -11.60 -4.67
C TYR A 176 -7.89 -12.53 -3.46
N GLY A 177 -7.33 -12.10 -2.33
CA GLY A 177 -7.67 -12.67 -1.03
C GLY A 177 -9.07 -12.24 -0.62
N VAL A 178 -9.95 -13.19 -0.29
CA VAL A 178 -11.35 -12.94 0.09
C VAL A 178 -11.48 -13.04 1.60
N LEU A 179 -12.06 -12.01 2.21
CA LEU A 179 -12.22 -11.88 3.66
C LEU A 179 -13.49 -12.59 4.14
N GLU A 180 -13.36 -13.37 5.20
CA GLU A 180 -14.49 -13.85 5.98
C GLU A 180 -14.61 -13.00 7.25
N VAL A 181 -15.82 -12.49 7.52
CA VAL A 181 -16.04 -11.49 8.58
C VAL A 181 -17.20 -11.93 9.47
N GLN A 182 -16.99 -11.85 10.79
CA GLN A 182 -18.02 -12.05 11.80
C GLN A 182 -17.99 -10.89 12.81
N ASP A 183 -19.12 -10.24 13.06
CA ASP A 183 -19.25 -9.11 13.99
C ASP A 183 -18.21 -7.99 13.78
N GLY A 184 -17.92 -7.69 12.51
CA GLY A 184 -16.93 -6.66 12.12
C GLY A 184 -15.46 -7.05 12.34
N LYS A 185 -15.19 -8.33 12.61
CA LYS A 185 -13.84 -8.88 12.83
C LYS A 185 -13.51 -9.90 11.75
N LEU A 186 -12.25 -9.90 11.32
CA LEU A 186 -11.71 -10.88 10.40
C LEU A 186 -11.63 -12.24 11.07
N THR A 187 -12.22 -13.27 10.46
CA THR A 187 -12.13 -14.66 10.94
C THR A 187 -11.29 -15.55 10.03
N ASN A 188 -11.17 -15.20 8.75
CA ASN A 188 -10.38 -15.94 7.78
C ASN A 188 -10.03 -15.07 6.56
N VAL A 189 -8.96 -15.45 5.85
CA VAL A 189 -8.61 -14.92 4.52
C VAL A 189 -8.37 -16.11 3.62
N VAL A 190 -9.11 -16.19 2.51
CA VAL A 190 -8.92 -17.26 1.51
C VAL A 190 -8.27 -16.64 0.28
N GLU A 191 -7.05 -17.06 -0.04
CA GLU A 191 -6.30 -16.54 -1.19
C GLU A 191 -6.79 -17.13 -2.51
N LYS A 192 -7.26 -16.27 -3.42
CA LYS A 192 -7.67 -16.62 -4.80
C LYS A 192 -8.60 -17.84 -4.87
N PRO A 193 -9.70 -17.88 -4.10
CA PRO A 193 -10.64 -18.99 -4.14
C PRO A 193 -11.36 -19.06 -5.49
N SER A 194 -11.91 -20.23 -5.82
CA SER A 194 -12.96 -20.27 -6.86
C SER A 194 -14.17 -19.43 -6.44
N VAL A 195 -14.99 -19.01 -7.41
CA VAL A 195 -16.19 -18.21 -7.17
C VAL A 195 -17.16 -18.95 -6.23
N GLU A 196 -17.18 -20.28 -6.31
CA GLU A 196 -17.99 -21.18 -5.49
C GLU A 196 -17.46 -21.34 -4.06
N GLU A 197 -16.14 -21.34 -3.87
CA GLU A 197 -15.49 -21.51 -2.56
C GLU A 197 -15.26 -20.19 -1.82
N ALA A 198 -15.45 -19.04 -2.49
CA ALA A 198 -15.27 -17.73 -1.90
C ALA A 198 -16.23 -17.51 -0.72
N PRO A 199 -15.72 -17.18 0.50
CA PRO A 199 -16.56 -17.01 1.69
C PRO A 199 -17.43 -15.75 1.63
N SER A 200 -17.07 -14.78 0.78
CA SER A 200 -17.79 -13.54 0.55
C SER A 200 -17.41 -12.96 -0.82
N ASN A 201 -17.81 -11.71 -1.10
CA ASN A 201 -17.29 -10.89 -2.20
C ASN A 201 -16.46 -9.69 -1.69
N LEU A 202 -16.03 -9.72 -0.43
CA LEU A 202 -15.22 -8.69 0.21
C LEU A 202 -13.74 -9.05 0.07
N ILE A 203 -12.98 -8.25 -0.68
CA ILE A 203 -11.57 -8.54 -0.97
C ILE A 203 -10.61 -7.76 -0.07
N ASN A 204 -9.46 -8.37 0.22
CA ASN A 204 -8.29 -7.71 0.76
C ASN A 204 -7.66 -6.80 -0.31
N VAL A 205 -7.61 -5.50 -0.03
CA VAL A 205 -6.99 -4.49 -0.92
C VAL A 205 -5.64 -3.98 -0.38
N SER A 206 -5.00 -4.81 0.46
CA SER A 206 -3.65 -4.62 0.98
C SER A 206 -3.40 -3.29 1.70
N LYS A 207 -4.44 -2.79 2.38
CA LYS A 207 -4.39 -1.62 3.28
C LYS A 207 -4.67 -2.07 4.71
N TYR A 208 -3.74 -1.80 5.60
CA TYR A 208 -3.77 -2.31 6.97
C TYR A 208 -3.43 -1.24 7.99
N ILE A 209 -3.94 -1.41 9.21
CA ILE A 209 -3.27 -0.92 10.43
C ILE A 209 -2.78 -2.15 11.17
N LEU A 210 -1.47 -2.23 11.39
CA LEU A 210 -0.85 -3.31 12.16
C LEU A 210 -0.58 -2.80 13.57
N SER A 211 -1.15 -3.47 14.57
CA SER A 211 -0.75 -3.26 15.96
C SER A 211 0.74 -3.60 16.16
N ALA A 212 1.36 -3.09 17.22
CA ALA A 212 2.74 -3.42 17.54
C ALA A 212 2.95 -4.95 17.67
N ASP A 213 2.01 -5.69 18.28
CA ASP A 213 2.11 -7.15 18.42
C ASP A 213 2.08 -7.87 17.05
N LEU A 214 1.14 -7.50 16.17
CA LEU A 214 1.06 -8.10 14.83
C LEU A 214 2.30 -7.75 13.98
N LEU A 215 2.81 -6.52 14.09
CA LEU A 215 4.03 -6.12 13.40
C LEU A 215 5.23 -6.98 13.83
N GLN A 216 5.39 -7.23 15.13
CA GLN A 216 6.45 -8.10 15.65
C GLN A 216 6.27 -9.58 15.24
N LYS A 217 5.02 -10.05 15.11
CA LYS A 217 4.73 -11.39 14.57
C LYS A 217 5.10 -11.51 13.09
N ILE A 218 4.91 -10.46 12.30
CA ILE A 218 5.35 -10.42 10.90
C ILE A 218 6.88 -10.48 10.82
N VAL A 219 7.59 -9.73 11.68
CA VAL A 219 9.06 -9.81 11.80
C VAL A 219 9.51 -11.23 12.15
N ALA A 220 8.90 -11.83 13.18
CA ALA A 220 9.20 -13.20 13.59
C ALA A 220 8.94 -14.21 12.46
N TYR A 221 7.79 -14.12 11.78
CA TYR A 221 7.46 -14.98 10.64
C TYR A 221 8.53 -14.92 9.54
N VAL A 222 8.97 -13.72 9.16
CA VAL A 222 10.01 -13.55 8.13
C VAL A 222 11.36 -14.10 8.61
N ASN A 223 11.70 -13.99 9.89
CA ASN A 223 12.99 -14.44 10.41
C ASN A 223 13.06 -15.95 10.67
N GLU A 224 11.95 -16.57 11.09
CA GLU A 224 11.89 -17.98 11.48
C GLU A 224 11.66 -18.91 10.29
N HIS A 225 11.08 -18.41 9.20
CA HIS A 225 10.85 -19.21 7.99
C HIS A 225 11.97 -19.03 6.96
N ASP A 226 12.34 -20.13 6.32
CA ASP A 226 13.17 -20.16 5.13
C ASP A 226 12.53 -21.09 4.09
N PHE A 227 11.73 -20.51 3.19
CA PHE A 227 11.12 -21.25 2.09
C PHE A 227 12.12 -21.62 0.97
N GLY A 228 13.38 -21.18 1.07
CA GLY A 228 14.41 -21.46 0.07
C GLY A 228 14.17 -20.72 -1.25
N PRO A 229 14.83 -21.17 -2.35
CA PRO A 229 14.78 -20.50 -3.65
C PRO A 229 13.54 -20.82 -4.49
N THR A 230 12.59 -21.60 -3.95
CA THR A 230 11.34 -21.89 -4.65
C THR A 230 10.44 -20.66 -4.66
N ASP A 231 9.49 -20.61 -5.59
CA ASP A 231 8.59 -19.47 -5.87
C ASP A 231 7.55 -19.21 -4.74
N GLN A 232 7.81 -19.65 -3.51
CA GLN A 232 6.91 -19.43 -2.38
C GLN A 232 7.19 -18.04 -1.79
N GLU A 233 6.21 -17.15 -1.95
CA GLU A 233 6.26 -15.80 -1.41
C GLU A 233 6.00 -15.81 0.11
N TYR A 234 6.73 -14.96 0.85
CA TYR A 234 6.42 -14.66 2.25
C TYR A 234 5.20 -13.73 2.30
N MET A 235 4.02 -14.32 2.49
CA MET A 235 2.76 -13.60 2.44
C MET A 235 2.45 -12.94 3.78
N ILE A 236 2.07 -11.66 3.78
CA ILE A 236 1.64 -10.96 5.00
C ILE A 236 0.36 -11.55 5.60
N THR A 237 -0.45 -12.24 4.78
CA THR A 237 -1.69 -12.88 5.21
C THR A 237 -1.44 -14.12 6.08
N ASP A 238 -0.28 -14.77 5.98
CA ASP A 238 0.09 -15.92 6.81
C ASP A 238 0.18 -15.55 8.32
N PRO A 239 1.02 -14.57 8.75
CA PRO A 239 1.06 -14.18 10.15
C PRO A 239 -0.23 -13.48 10.62
N ILE A 240 -0.99 -12.85 9.71
CA ILE A 240 -2.34 -12.32 10.04
C ILE A 240 -3.28 -13.46 10.41
N TYR A 241 -3.26 -14.56 9.66
CA TYR A 241 -4.11 -15.72 9.93
C TYR A 241 -3.77 -16.39 11.26
N ASP A 242 -2.47 -16.54 11.56
CA ASP A 242 -2.03 -17.06 12.85
C ASP A 242 -2.40 -16.13 14.02
N TYR A 243 -2.33 -14.82 13.80
CA TYR A 243 -2.74 -13.81 14.78
C TYR A 243 -4.23 -13.92 15.13
N ILE A 244 -5.11 -14.00 14.15
CA ILE A 244 -6.55 -14.14 14.41
C ILE A 244 -6.89 -15.50 15.04
N LYS A 245 -6.20 -16.58 14.67
CA LYS A 245 -6.39 -17.92 15.28
C LYS A 245 -6.01 -17.99 16.74
N GLN A 246 -5.05 -17.18 17.17
CA GLN A 246 -4.62 -17.08 18.57
C GLN A 246 -5.62 -16.28 19.44
N GLY A 247 -6.69 -15.73 18.84
CA GLY A 247 -7.76 -15.00 19.52
C GLY A 247 -7.61 -13.47 19.51
N GLN A 248 -6.60 -12.95 18.82
CA GLN A 248 -6.38 -11.51 18.67
C GLN A 248 -7.35 -10.92 17.65
N THR A 249 -7.58 -9.61 17.77
CA THR A 249 -8.61 -8.91 16.98
C THR A 249 -7.99 -8.19 15.79
N MET A 250 -8.43 -8.55 14.59
CA MET A 250 -8.27 -7.72 13.40
C MET A 250 -9.65 -7.24 12.93
N ARG A 251 -9.87 -5.92 12.98
CA ARG A 251 -11.10 -5.26 12.51
C ARG A 251 -11.15 -5.22 11.00
N VAL A 252 -12.34 -5.36 10.44
CA VAL A 252 -12.53 -5.12 9.00
C VAL A 252 -13.19 -3.76 8.81
N ALA A 253 -12.46 -2.83 8.22
CA ALA A 253 -12.98 -1.54 7.78
C ALA A 253 -13.54 -1.66 6.36
N SER A 254 -14.54 -0.83 6.04
CA SER A 254 -15.09 -0.69 4.69
C SER A 254 -14.90 0.73 4.21
N THR A 255 -14.90 0.94 2.89
CA THR A 255 -14.84 2.27 2.28
C THR A 255 -15.93 2.42 1.23
N SER A 256 -16.45 3.64 1.08
CA SER A 256 -17.29 4.00 -0.07
C SER A 256 -16.48 4.36 -1.32
N GLY A 257 -15.15 4.45 -1.19
CA GLY A 257 -14.24 4.76 -2.28
C GLY A 257 -14.10 3.61 -3.27
N GLN A 258 -13.67 3.96 -4.49
CA GLN A 258 -13.44 2.97 -5.53
C GLN A 258 -12.01 2.42 -5.44
N TYR A 259 -11.87 1.10 -5.34
CA TYR A 259 -10.57 0.44 -5.44
C TYR A 259 -10.04 0.48 -6.87
N LEU A 260 -8.81 0.97 -7.04
CA LEU A 260 -8.12 1.09 -8.32
C LEU A 260 -6.74 0.41 -8.25
N ASP A 261 -6.57 -0.64 -9.06
CA ASP A 261 -5.36 -1.48 -9.14
C ASP A 261 -4.55 -1.16 -10.40
N GLY A 262 -3.30 -0.72 -10.24
CA GLY A 262 -2.38 -0.44 -11.34
C GLY A 262 -1.51 -1.63 -11.79
N GLY A 263 -1.63 -2.78 -11.13
CA GLY A 263 -0.84 -3.98 -11.36
C GLY A 263 -1.13 -4.70 -12.69
N SER A 264 -2.29 -4.47 -13.30
CA SER A 264 -2.68 -4.98 -14.63
C SER A 264 -2.86 -3.84 -15.64
N VAL A 265 -2.82 -4.16 -16.95
CA VAL A 265 -3.05 -3.17 -18.02
C VAL A 265 -4.45 -2.60 -17.94
N GLU A 266 -5.42 -3.48 -17.81
CA GLU A 266 -6.85 -3.17 -17.72
C GLU A 266 -7.15 -2.33 -16.47
N GLY A 267 -6.61 -2.70 -15.31
CA GLY A 267 -6.79 -1.97 -14.06
C GLY A 267 -6.21 -0.55 -14.13
N TRP A 268 -5.02 -0.39 -14.73
CA TRP A 268 -4.40 0.93 -14.91
C TRP A 268 -5.16 1.83 -15.90
N VAL A 269 -5.70 1.27 -16.99
CA VAL A 269 -6.56 2.01 -17.92
C VAL A 269 -7.84 2.46 -17.21
N HIS A 270 -8.48 1.54 -16.48
CA HIS A 270 -9.66 1.84 -15.67
C HIS A 270 -9.38 2.95 -14.65
N ALA A 271 -8.25 2.88 -13.93
CA ALA A 271 -7.84 3.90 -12.99
C ALA A 271 -7.69 5.28 -13.64
N ASN A 272 -7.09 5.35 -14.84
CA ASN A 272 -6.99 6.60 -15.59
C ASN A 272 -8.35 7.12 -16.03
N ASN A 273 -9.25 6.26 -16.51
CA ASN A 273 -10.60 6.67 -16.91
C ASN A 273 -11.37 7.26 -15.72
N VAL A 274 -11.31 6.60 -14.56
CA VAL A 274 -11.96 7.06 -13.32
C VAL A 274 -11.39 8.40 -12.86
N VAL A 275 -10.07 8.50 -12.71
CA VAL A 275 -9.42 9.71 -12.16
C VAL A 275 -9.51 10.90 -13.11
N CYS A 276 -9.35 10.69 -14.42
CA CYS A 276 -9.42 11.75 -15.42
C CYS A 276 -10.86 12.12 -15.80
N GLY A 277 -11.88 11.43 -15.28
CA GLY A 277 -13.29 11.65 -15.61
C GLY A 277 -13.62 11.32 -17.07
N VAL A 278 -12.85 10.46 -17.72
CA VAL A 278 -13.11 10.00 -19.08
C VAL A 278 -14.21 8.94 -19.01
N LYS A 279 -15.41 9.29 -19.47
CA LYS A 279 -16.49 8.32 -19.65
C LYS A 279 -16.15 7.42 -20.83
N GLU A 280 -16.40 6.11 -20.71
CA GLU A 280 -16.33 5.18 -21.84
C GLU A 280 -17.20 5.74 -22.98
N ALA A 281 -16.62 5.87 -24.17
CA ALA A 281 -17.24 6.44 -25.35
C ALA A 281 -18.21 5.45 -26.02
#